data_AF-A0A3D4NFL7-F1
#
_entry.id   AF-A0A3D4NFL7-F1
#
_cell.length_a   1.000
_cell.length_b   1.000
_cell.length_c   1.000
_cell.angle_alpha   90.00
_cell.angle_beta   90.00
_cell.angle_gamma   90.00
#
_symmetry.space_group_name_H-M   'P 1'
#
loop_
_entity.id
_entity.type
_entity.pdbx_description
1 polymer ?
#
loop_
_entity_poly.entity_id
_entity_poly.type
_entity_poly.pdbx_seq_one_letter_code
_entity_poly.pdbx_strand_id
1 'polypeptide(L)'
;MKTKDVAGQYGIDIFKFEDYLRQSNFKSQINDGLMGMTIADGANVSAIVEDFKNYEDNRNAEKIRKAQEKADEDSRKTQEKADEELRANEAAEIKNAALTRMLITSGFSFDGYTISKYSGYISGDDAISVERGIAIFGIGTDVKDKLMESLVIIRRNALSELKEAAYALGCNAVIGVDFDYLTLDPQTANIGGGTTYQPYIFGVTANGNAVVIEKD
;
A
#
# COMPACT_ATOMS: atom_id res chain seq x y z
N MET A 1 -8.89 45.14 42.35
CA MET A 1 -7.89 45.51 41.29
C MET A 1 -8.28 44.90 39.93
N LYS A 2 -8.07 45.58 38.78
CA LYS A 2 -8.38 44.99 37.45
C LYS A 2 -7.31 43.99 37.01
N THR A 3 -7.71 42.89 36.38
CA THR A 3 -6.80 41.85 35.84
C THR A 3 -5.83 42.41 34.79
N LYS A 4 -6.28 43.38 33.97
CA LYS A 4 -5.43 44.09 33.00
C LYS A 4 -4.25 44.82 33.62
N ASP A 5 -4.47 45.44 34.78
CA ASP A 5 -3.43 46.20 35.48
C ASP A 5 -2.39 45.25 36.09
N VAL A 6 -2.84 44.11 36.63
CA VAL A 6 -1.98 43.02 37.10
C VAL A 6 -1.18 42.41 35.94
N ALA A 7 -1.83 42.15 34.80
CA ALA A 7 -1.16 41.59 33.63
C ALA A 7 -0.04 42.50 33.10
N GLY A 8 -0.30 43.82 33.05
CA GLY A 8 0.70 44.82 32.67
C GLY A 8 1.84 44.95 33.69
N GLN A 9 1.55 44.87 34.99
CA GLN A 9 2.55 44.97 36.06
C GLN A 9 3.51 43.78 36.09
N TYR A 10 3.01 42.57 35.84
CA TYR A 10 3.77 41.32 35.95
C TYR A 10 4.23 40.75 34.60
N GLY A 11 3.91 41.42 33.49
CA GLY A 11 4.33 41.02 32.15
C GLY A 11 3.72 39.70 31.66
N ILE A 12 2.48 39.42 32.07
CA ILE A 12 1.78 38.16 31.75
C ILE A 12 0.66 38.38 30.73
N ASP A 13 0.36 37.34 29.95
CA ASP A 13 -0.72 37.39 28.96
C ASP A 13 -2.10 37.46 29.67
N ILE A 14 -2.83 38.54 29.43
CA ILE A 14 -4.12 38.80 30.08
C ILE A 14 -5.16 37.73 29.77
N PHE A 15 -5.22 37.22 28.54
CA PHE A 15 -6.23 36.26 28.13
C PHE A 15 -5.99 34.90 28.78
N LYS A 16 -4.74 34.45 28.82
CA LYS A 16 -4.35 33.22 29.52
C LYS A 16 -4.54 33.33 31.03
N PHE A 17 -4.24 34.50 31.60
CA PHE A 17 -4.39 34.75 33.02
C PHE A 17 -5.86 34.74 33.45
N GLU A 18 -6.75 35.38 32.70
CA GLU A 18 -8.19 35.37 32.97
C GLU A 18 -8.81 33.97 32.76
N ASP A 19 -8.38 33.23 31.75
CA ASP A 19 -8.82 31.84 31.53
C ASP A 19 -8.38 30.93 32.69
N TYR A 20 -7.14 31.09 33.17
CA TYR A 20 -6.65 30.41 34.36
C TYR A 20 -7.49 30.74 35.59
N LEU A 21 -7.75 32.01 35.87
CA LEU A 21 -8.50 32.45 37.04
C LEU A 21 -9.93 31.85 37.09
N ARG A 22 -10.58 31.69 35.92
CA ARG A 22 -11.91 31.06 35.81
C ARG A 22 -11.91 29.57 36.15
N GLN A 23 -10.77 28.89 36.00
CA GLN A 23 -10.60 27.45 36.18
C GLN A 23 -9.85 27.09 37.48
N SER A 24 -9.16 28.05 38.09
CA SER A 24 -8.37 27.89 39.31
C SER A 24 -9.20 27.94 40.60
N ASN A 25 -8.54 27.64 41.72
CA ASN A 25 -9.09 27.80 43.06
C ASN A 25 -9.36 29.26 43.45
N PHE A 26 -8.90 30.24 42.66
CA PHE A 26 -9.12 31.67 42.89
C PHE A 26 -10.42 32.19 42.27
N LYS A 27 -11.24 31.33 41.67
CA LYS A 27 -12.53 31.70 41.06
C LYS A 27 -13.48 32.44 42.02
N SER A 28 -13.45 32.12 43.31
CA SER A 28 -14.26 32.81 44.33
C SER A 28 -13.77 34.22 44.68
N GLN A 29 -12.56 34.58 44.23
CA GLN A 29 -11.90 35.86 44.50
C GLN A 29 -11.92 36.79 43.27
N ILE A 30 -12.60 36.37 42.20
CA ILE A 30 -12.78 37.17 40.98
C ILE A 30 -14.23 37.61 40.82
N ASN A 31 -14.42 38.80 40.26
CA ASN A 31 -15.71 39.28 39.78
C ASN A 31 -15.61 39.52 38.27
N ASP A 32 -16.37 38.73 37.52
CA ASP A 32 -16.42 38.72 36.06
C ASP A 32 -17.69 39.47 35.61
N GLY A 33 -17.52 40.77 35.34
CA GLY A 33 -18.62 41.68 35.00
C GLY A 33 -18.52 42.24 33.59
N LEU A 34 -19.56 42.98 33.17
CA LEU A 34 -19.67 43.57 31.83
C LEU A 34 -18.50 44.52 31.44
N MET A 35 -17.75 45.02 32.44
CA MET A 35 -16.64 45.96 32.29
C MET A 35 -15.25 45.30 32.44
N GLY A 36 -15.19 43.96 32.47
CA GLY A 36 -13.96 43.17 32.60
C GLY A 36 -13.78 42.52 33.97
N MET A 37 -12.79 41.62 34.06
CA MET A 37 -12.52 40.84 35.27
C MET A 37 -11.77 41.67 36.32
N THR A 38 -12.17 41.51 37.58
CA THR A 38 -11.52 42.16 38.74
C THR A 38 -11.21 41.15 39.83
N ILE A 39 -10.09 41.36 40.52
CA ILE A 39 -9.66 40.58 41.69
C ILE A 39 -10.10 41.33 42.95
N ALA A 40 -10.68 40.62 43.91
CA ALA A 40 -11.14 41.15 45.20
C ALA A 40 -10.01 41.86 45.97
N ASP A 41 -10.34 42.97 46.65
CA ASP A 41 -9.34 43.87 47.23
C ASP A 41 -8.55 43.28 48.43
N GLY A 42 -9.01 42.16 49.00
CA GLY A 42 -8.30 41.41 50.05
C GLY A 42 -7.51 40.18 49.54
N ALA A 43 -7.49 39.93 48.23
CA ALA A 43 -6.82 38.78 47.65
C ALA A 43 -5.29 38.98 47.58
N ASN A 44 -4.55 37.89 47.79
CA ASN A 44 -3.09 37.91 47.64
C ASN A 44 -2.70 37.83 46.16
N VAL A 45 -2.60 38.98 45.51
CA VAL A 45 -2.26 39.10 44.08
C VAL A 45 -0.90 38.47 43.75
N SER A 46 0.09 38.57 44.65
CA SER A 46 1.42 37.97 44.43
C SER A 46 1.33 36.44 44.37
N ALA A 47 0.59 35.82 45.29
CA ALA A 47 0.41 34.38 45.32
C ALA A 47 -0.38 33.88 44.09
N ILE A 48 -1.38 34.64 43.64
CA ILE A 48 -2.16 34.32 42.42
C ILE A 48 -1.28 34.35 41.17
N VAL A 49 -0.41 35.35 41.04
CA VAL A 49 0.50 35.48 39.90
C VAL A 49 1.58 34.39 39.91
N GLU A 50 2.12 34.05 41.08
CA GLU A 50 3.10 32.97 41.22
C GLU A 50 2.50 31.62 40.84
N ASP A 51 1.29 31.33 41.32
CA ASP A 51 0.58 30.09 40.98
C ASP A 51 0.23 30.01 39.48
N PHE A 52 -0.15 31.14 38.86
CA PHE A 52 -0.34 31.21 37.41
C PHE A 52 0.95 30.95 36.62
N LYS A 53 2.10 31.49 37.06
CA LYS A 53 3.39 31.23 36.41
C LYS A 53 3.76 29.76 36.51
N ASN A 54 3.60 29.15 37.67
CA ASN A 54 3.80 27.71 37.87
C ASN A 54 2.86 26.87 36.98
N TYR A 55 1.60 27.30 36.83
CA TYR A 55 0.64 26.66 35.94
C TYR A 55 1.08 26.71 34.46
N GLU A 56 1.50 27.87 33.95
CA GLU A 56 2.00 28.00 32.57
C GLU A 56 3.29 27.22 32.34
N ASP A 57 4.22 27.21 33.31
CA ASP A 57 5.47 26.44 33.23
C ASP A 57 5.19 24.93 33.15
N ASN A 58 4.31 24.42 34.01
CA ASN A 58 3.87 23.02 33.98
C ASN A 58 3.17 22.67 32.67
N ARG A 59 2.30 23.54 32.16
CA ARG A 59 1.59 23.35 30.90
C ARG A 59 2.54 23.35 29.70
N ASN A 60 3.56 24.21 29.71
CA ASN A 60 4.57 24.27 28.68
C ASN A 60 5.47 23.02 28.72
N ALA A 61 5.88 22.59 29.92
CA ALA A 61 6.63 21.35 30.10
C ALA A 61 5.83 20.12 29.61
N GLU A 62 4.53 20.05 29.91
CA GLU A 62 3.65 18.97 29.44
C GLU A 62 3.49 18.99 27.91
N LYS A 63 3.34 20.17 27.29
CA LYS A 63 3.29 20.31 25.83
C LYS A 63 4.58 19.83 25.17
N ILE A 64 5.73 20.20 25.72
CA ILE A 64 7.04 19.76 25.22
C ILE A 64 7.15 18.24 25.34
N ARG A 65 6.77 17.67 26.49
CA ARG A 65 6.79 16.22 26.70
C ARG A 65 5.90 15.48 25.71
N LYS A 66 4.66 15.92 25.51
CA LYS A 66 3.73 15.34 24.53
C LYS A 66 4.23 15.49 23.09
N ALA A 67 4.84 16.62 22.76
CA ALA A 67 5.44 16.83 21.44
C ALA A 67 6.62 15.88 21.20
N GLN A 68 7.45 15.66 22.23
CA GLN A 68 8.57 14.72 22.17
C GLN A 68 8.10 13.27 22.09
N GLU A 69 7.15 12.85 22.93
CA GLU A 69 6.52 11.51 22.87
C GLU A 69 5.92 11.24 21.49
N LYS A 70 5.23 12.22 20.91
CA LYS A 70 4.67 12.10 19.56
C LYS A 70 5.76 12.00 18.49
N ALA A 71 6.81 12.81 18.59
CA ALA A 71 7.93 12.76 17.65
C ALA A 71 8.67 11.41 17.73
N ASP A 72 8.84 10.86 18.93
CA ASP A 72 9.44 9.55 19.16
C ASP A 72 8.55 8.43 18.60
N GLU A 73 7.23 8.52 18.80
CA GLU A 73 6.26 7.56 18.23
C GLU A 73 6.23 7.61 16.70
N ASP A 74 6.21 8.81 16.10
CA ASP A 74 6.24 9.00 14.66
C ASP A 74 7.57 8.50 14.06
N SER A 75 8.69 8.72 14.75
CA SER A 75 10.01 8.19 14.36
C SER A 75 10.02 6.66 14.41
N ARG A 76 9.46 6.05 15.47
CA ARG A 76 9.35 4.59 15.60
C ARG A 76 8.49 3.99 14.50
N LYS A 77 7.32 4.58 14.21
CA LYS A 77 6.44 4.14 13.11
C LYS A 77 7.11 4.26 11.75
N THR A 78 7.91 5.31 11.55
CA THR A 78 8.66 5.50 10.31
C THR A 78 9.74 4.43 10.15
N GLN A 79 10.46 4.12 11.23
CA GLN A 79 11.45 3.04 11.25
C GLN A 79 10.81 1.67 11.00
N GLU A 80 9.69 1.37 11.67
CA GLU A 80 8.96 0.11 11.49
C GLU A 80 8.50 -0.08 10.03
N LYS A 81 7.98 0.99 9.41
CA LYS A 81 7.60 0.96 7.99
C LYS A 81 8.80 0.78 7.06
N ALA A 82 9.92 1.44 7.35
CA ALA A 82 11.14 1.29 6.56
C ALA A 82 11.69 -0.14 6.66
N ASP A 83 11.66 -0.74 7.85
CA ASP A 83 12.11 -2.12 8.08
C ASP A 83 11.16 -3.12 7.39
N GLU A 84 9.85 -2.88 7.39
CA GLU A 84 8.86 -3.70 6.67
C GLU A 84 9.05 -3.62 5.15
N GLU A 85 9.25 -2.41 4.62
CA GLU A 85 9.53 -2.20 3.20
C GLU A 85 10.85 -2.86 2.77
N LEU A 86 11.89 -2.76 3.59
CA LEU A 86 13.16 -3.46 3.35
C LEU A 86 12.97 -4.98 3.28
N ARG A 87 12.27 -5.58 4.24
CA ARG A 87 11.99 -7.03 4.25
C ARG A 87 11.14 -7.46 3.06
N ALA A 88 10.15 -6.65 2.68
CA ALA A 88 9.31 -6.91 1.52
C ALA A 88 10.14 -6.89 0.23
N ASN A 89 11.05 -5.92 0.08
CA ASN A 89 11.96 -5.83 -1.06
C ASN A 89 12.92 -7.02 -1.11
N GLU A 90 13.54 -7.40 0.02
CA GLU A 90 14.41 -8.57 0.10
C GLU A 90 13.65 -9.87 -0.27
N ALA A 91 12.44 -10.04 0.24
CA ALA A 91 11.60 -11.20 -0.10
C ALA A 91 11.22 -11.22 -1.59
N ALA A 92 10.93 -10.06 -2.18
CA ALA A 92 10.65 -9.93 -3.61
C ALA A 92 11.88 -10.28 -4.46
N GLU A 93 13.07 -9.82 -4.06
CA GLU A 93 14.32 -10.17 -4.75
C GLU A 93 14.61 -11.67 -4.69
N ILE A 94 14.44 -12.31 -3.53
CA ILE A 94 14.61 -13.76 -3.37
C ILE A 94 13.61 -14.51 -4.25
N LYS A 95 12.33 -14.10 -4.24
CA LYS A 95 11.29 -14.69 -5.11
C LYS A 95 11.68 -14.55 -6.58
N ASN A 96 12.06 -13.35 -7.03
CA ASN A 96 12.45 -13.09 -8.41
C ASN A 96 13.67 -13.92 -8.83
N ALA A 97 14.66 -14.05 -7.94
CA ALA A 97 15.83 -14.89 -8.18
C ALA A 97 15.45 -16.38 -8.30
N ALA A 98 14.54 -16.86 -7.46
CA ALA A 98 14.05 -18.24 -7.52
C ALA A 98 13.28 -18.53 -8.82
N LEU A 99 12.33 -17.65 -9.20
CA LEU A 99 11.56 -17.78 -10.45
C LEU A 99 12.46 -17.72 -11.70
N THR A 100 13.52 -16.91 -11.66
CA THR A 100 14.50 -16.80 -12.74
C THR A 100 15.32 -18.08 -12.90
N ARG A 101 15.70 -18.72 -11.78
CA ARG A 101 16.49 -19.95 -11.77
C ARG A 101 15.68 -21.23 -11.97
N MET A 102 14.35 -21.14 -11.86
CA MET A 102 13.46 -22.29 -12.03
C MET A 102 13.61 -22.91 -13.41
N LEU A 103 13.94 -24.20 -13.44
CA LEU A 103 14.10 -24.95 -14.68
C LEU A 103 12.74 -25.38 -15.21
N ILE A 104 12.57 -25.26 -16.52
CA ILE A 104 11.34 -25.65 -17.22
C ILE A 104 11.72 -26.52 -18.42
N THR A 105 10.99 -27.60 -18.62
CA THR A 105 11.13 -28.47 -19.79
C THR A 105 9.79 -29.03 -20.24
N SER A 106 9.64 -29.27 -21.53
CA SER A 106 8.54 -30.06 -22.09
C SER A 106 8.75 -31.57 -21.91
N GLY A 107 9.99 -32.01 -21.60
CA GLY A 107 10.29 -33.39 -21.23
C GLY A 107 9.89 -33.74 -19.80
N PHE A 108 10.17 -34.97 -19.35
CA PHE A 108 9.77 -35.44 -18.01
C PHE A 108 10.92 -35.48 -16.98
N SER A 109 12.11 -35.02 -17.34
CA SER A 109 13.33 -35.08 -16.52
C SER A 109 14.35 -34.02 -16.94
N PHE A 110 15.34 -33.77 -16.07
CA PHE A 110 16.53 -32.96 -16.37
C PHE A 110 17.78 -33.81 -16.20
N ASP A 111 18.69 -33.76 -17.18
CA ASP A 111 19.95 -34.51 -17.11
C ASP A 111 20.85 -34.01 -15.96
N GLY A 112 21.37 -34.93 -15.15
CA GLY A 112 22.19 -34.62 -13.97
C GLY A 112 21.39 -34.14 -12.75
N TYR A 113 20.07 -34.35 -12.76
CA TYR A 113 19.18 -34.09 -11.63
C TYR A 113 18.27 -35.27 -11.36
N THR A 114 17.98 -35.49 -10.08
CA THR A 114 16.98 -36.43 -9.61
C THR A 114 15.75 -35.67 -9.09
N ILE A 115 14.55 -36.13 -9.48
CA ILE A 115 13.29 -35.59 -8.92
C ILE A 115 13.07 -36.19 -7.53
N SER A 116 13.13 -35.35 -6.49
CA SER A 116 12.92 -35.77 -5.11
C SER A 116 11.47 -35.65 -4.65
N LYS A 117 10.65 -34.81 -5.31
CA LYS A 117 9.23 -34.64 -5.00
C LYS A 117 8.40 -34.21 -6.21
N TYR A 118 7.20 -34.77 -6.33
CA TYR A 118 6.13 -34.28 -7.20
C TYR A 118 5.09 -33.54 -6.34
N SER A 119 4.83 -32.27 -6.65
CA SER A 119 3.89 -31.44 -5.89
C SER A 119 2.54 -31.23 -6.59
N GLY A 120 2.36 -31.79 -7.79
CA GLY A 120 1.08 -31.83 -8.49
C GLY A 120 1.09 -31.10 -9.84
N TYR A 121 -0.06 -31.17 -10.50
CA TYR A 121 -0.34 -30.51 -11.76
C TYR A 121 -0.67 -29.03 -11.53
N ILE A 122 -0.10 -28.17 -12.36
CA ILE A 122 -0.26 -26.71 -12.29
C ILE A 122 -0.54 -26.15 -13.68
N SER A 123 -1.21 -25.00 -13.72
CA SER A 123 -1.45 -24.24 -14.94
C SER A 123 -1.09 -22.77 -14.75
N GLY A 124 -0.83 -22.08 -15.85
CA GLY A 124 -0.80 -20.61 -15.93
C GLY A 124 -1.56 -20.18 -17.17
N ASP A 125 -2.35 -19.12 -17.06
CA ASP A 125 -3.35 -18.77 -18.06
C ASP A 125 -3.20 -17.30 -18.45
N ASP A 126 -3.34 -16.98 -19.74
CA ASP A 126 -3.49 -15.59 -20.14
C ASP A 126 -4.37 -15.47 -21.39
N ALA A 127 -5.06 -14.35 -21.53
CA ALA A 127 -5.94 -14.08 -22.65
C ALA A 127 -5.83 -12.62 -23.12
N ILE A 128 -5.91 -12.44 -24.43
CA ILE A 128 -5.81 -11.12 -25.06
C ILE A 128 -6.86 -10.94 -26.14
N SER A 129 -7.36 -9.71 -26.23
CA SER A 129 -8.28 -9.30 -27.30
C SER A 129 -7.50 -8.70 -28.46
N VAL A 130 -7.77 -9.18 -29.68
CA VAL A 130 -7.17 -8.71 -30.92
C VAL A 130 -8.26 -8.17 -31.82
N GLU A 131 -8.14 -6.88 -32.15
CA GLU A 131 -9.09 -6.19 -33.03
C GLU A 131 -9.26 -6.90 -34.37
N ARG A 132 -10.52 -6.95 -34.84
CA ARG A 132 -10.80 -7.45 -36.19
C ARG A 132 -10.31 -6.43 -37.18
N GLY A 133 -9.35 -6.81 -38.01
CA GLY A 133 -8.89 -5.93 -39.07
C GLY A 133 -10.04 -5.53 -40.00
N ILE A 134 -10.10 -4.25 -40.33
CA ILE A 134 -11.01 -3.74 -41.35
C ILE A 134 -10.22 -3.73 -42.66
N ALA A 135 -10.70 -4.46 -43.67
CA ALA A 135 -10.20 -4.36 -45.03
C ALA A 135 -11.01 -3.29 -45.76
N ILE A 136 -10.40 -2.12 -45.99
CA ILE A 136 -10.99 -1.06 -46.82
C ILE A 136 -10.21 -1.05 -48.14
N PHE A 137 -10.91 -1.26 -49.27
CA PHE A 137 -10.31 -1.32 -50.62
C PHE A 137 -9.19 -2.37 -50.81
N GLY A 138 -9.27 -3.53 -50.14
CA GLY A 138 -8.32 -4.63 -50.33
C GLY A 138 -6.95 -4.42 -49.68
N ILE A 139 -6.73 -3.29 -49.00
CA ILE A 139 -5.59 -3.08 -48.11
C ILE A 139 -6.03 -3.58 -46.73
N GLY A 140 -5.67 -4.82 -46.42
CA GLY A 140 -5.88 -5.41 -45.11
C GLY A 140 -5.02 -4.73 -44.05
N THR A 141 -5.54 -4.61 -42.84
CA THR A 141 -4.76 -4.25 -41.65
C THR A 141 -3.87 -5.42 -41.23
N ASP A 142 -2.69 -5.17 -40.65
CA ASP A 142 -1.71 -6.17 -40.17
C ASP A 142 -2.19 -6.96 -38.94
N VAL A 143 -3.38 -7.57 -39.01
CA VAL A 143 -3.97 -8.39 -37.94
C VAL A 143 -3.07 -9.57 -37.60
N LYS A 144 -2.42 -10.15 -38.61
CA LYS A 144 -1.50 -11.28 -38.46
C LYS A 144 -0.31 -10.90 -37.56
N ASP A 145 0.32 -9.76 -37.80
CA ASP A 145 1.51 -9.37 -37.03
C ASP A 145 1.12 -8.98 -35.59
N LYS A 146 0.01 -8.25 -35.42
CA LYS A 146 -0.56 -7.94 -34.10
C LYS A 146 -0.94 -9.20 -33.32
N LEU A 147 -1.48 -10.21 -33.98
CA LEU A 147 -1.78 -11.50 -33.36
C LEU A 147 -0.49 -12.20 -32.91
N MET A 148 0.54 -12.25 -33.74
CA MET A 148 1.81 -12.89 -33.38
C MET A 148 2.50 -12.20 -32.21
N GLU A 149 2.48 -10.86 -32.17
CA GLU A 149 2.96 -10.09 -31.02
C GLU A 149 2.16 -10.42 -29.75
N SER A 150 0.83 -10.47 -29.87
CA SER A 150 -0.08 -10.81 -28.78
C SER A 150 0.18 -12.21 -28.22
N LEU A 151 0.42 -13.21 -29.09
CA LEU A 151 0.74 -14.58 -28.69
C LEU A 151 2.05 -14.67 -27.89
N VAL A 152 3.05 -13.85 -28.23
CA VAL A 152 4.32 -13.80 -27.47
C VAL A 152 4.09 -13.27 -26.07
N ILE A 153 3.24 -12.24 -25.92
CA ILE A 153 2.91 -11.65 -24.63
C ILE A 153 2.20 -12.68 -23.76
N ILE A 154 1.10 -13.24 -24.24
CA ILE A 154 0.28 -14.16 -23.42
C ILE A 154 1.06 -15.42 -23.05
N ARG A 155 1.94 -15.93 -23.93
CA ARG A 155 2.78 -17.09 -23.62
C ARG A 155 3.78 -16.80 -22.49
N ARG A 156 4.35 -15.60 -22.47
CA ARG A 156 5.30 -15.19 -21.41
C ARG A 156 4.58 -15.03 -20.08
N ASN A 157 3.37 -14.46 -20.09
CA ASN A 157 2.56 -14.29 -18.89
C ASN A 157 2.11 -15.65 -18.34
N ALA A 158 1.56 -16.53 -19.18
CA ALA A 158 1.18 -17.89 -18.78
C ALA A 158 2.38 -18.68 -18.21
N LEU A 159 3.57 -18.56 -18.81
CA LEU A 159 4.80 -19.15 -18.24
C LEU A 159 5.19 -18.53 -16.89
N SER A 160 5.00 -17.22 -16.73
CA SER A 160 5.28 -16.53 -15.47
C SER A 160 4.35 -17.06 -14.38
N GLU A 161 3.04 -17.11 -14.64
CA GLU A 161 2.05 -17.65 -13.70
C GLU A 161 2.32 -19.11 -13.36
N LEU A 162 2.67 -19.93 -14.35
CA LEU A 162 3.06 -21.33 -14.13
C LEU A 162 4.25 -21.43 -13.16
N LYS A 163 5.27 -20.58 -13.31
CA LYS A 163 6.41 -20.52 -12.38
C LYS A 163 6.00 -20.08 -10.98
N GLU A 164 5.10 -19.10 -10.88
CA GLU A 164 4.59 -18.65 -9.59
C GLU A 164 3.81 -19.76 -8.88
N ALA A 165 2.98 -20.50 -9.60
CA ALA A 165 2.26 -21.66 -9.07
C ALA A 165 3.23 -22.74 -8.56
N ALA A 166 4.28 -23.06 -9.32
CA ALA A 166 5.32 -23.98 -8.88
C ALA A 166 6.06 -23.47 -7.63
N TYR A 167 6.42 -22.19 -7.60
CA TYR A 167 7.10 -21.58 -6.46
C TYR A 167 6.24 -21.60 -5.19
N ALA A 168 4.94 -21.32 -5.30
CA ALA A 168 4.00 -21.39 -4.19
C ALA A 168 3.89 -22.80 -3.58
N LEU A 169 4.13 -23.85 -4.38
CA LEU A 169 4.21 -25.24 -3.92
C LEU A 169 5.58 -25.63 -3.34
N GLY A 170 6.53 -24.71 -3.31
CA GLY A 170 7.91 -24.95 -2.87
C GLY A 170 8.74 -25.73 -3.88
N CYS A 171 8.33 -25.76 -5.14
CA CYS A 171 9.05 -26.42 -6.22
C CYS A 171 10.09 -25.51 -6.86
N ASN A 172 11.15 -26.11 -7.40
CA ASN A 172 12.25 -25.42 -8.07
C ASN A 172 12.34 -25.75 -9.57
N ALA A 173 11.46 -26.61 -10.09
CA ALA A 173 11.35 -26.90 -11.51
C ALA A 173 9.94 -27.31 -11.93
N VAL A 174 9.68 -27.23 -13.24
CA VAL A 174 8.45 -27.69 -13.89
C VAL A 174 8.81 -28.60 -15.06
N ILE A 175 8.17 -29.76 -15.13
CA ILE A 175 8.36 -30.74 -16.20
C ILE A 175 7.05 -31.00 -16.95
N GLY A 176 7.15 -31.55 -18.15
CA GLY A 176 6.00 -31.91 -18.97
C GLY A 176 5.21 -30.70 -19.42
N VAL A 177 5.89 -29.57 -19.69
CA VAL A 177 5.20 -28.34 -20.08
C VAL A 177 4.63 -28.42 -21.49
N ASP A 178 3.33 -28.15 -21.59
CA ASP A 178 2.59 -27.99 -22.84
C ASP A 178 1.87 -26.63 -22.88
N PHE A 179 1.42 -26.25 -24.07
CA PHE A 179 0.63 -25.03 -24.28
C PHE A 179 -0.61 -25.36 -25.09
N ASP A 180 -1.78 -25.08 -24.53
CA ASP A 180 -3.06 -25.13 -25.21
C ASP A 180 -3.47 -23.71 -25.63
N TYR A 181 -4.00 -23.58 -26.84
CA TYR A 181 -4.49 -22.31 -27.36
C TYR A 181 -5.99 -22.38 -27.61
N LEU A 182 -6.70 -21.38 -27.13
CA LEU A 182 -8.13 -21.19 -27.35
C LEU A 182 -8.34 -19.92 -28.18
N THR A 183 -9.25 -19.98 -29.15
CA THR A 183 -9.71 -18.80 -29.88
C THR A 183 -11.22 -18.67 -29.74
N LEU A 184 -11.69 -17.50 -29.34
CA LEU A 184 -13.11 -17.16 -29.28
C LEU A 184 -13.42 -16.07 -30.31
N ASP A 185 -14.56 -16.26 -30.97
CA ASP A 185 -15.17 -15.32 -31.91
C ASP A 185 -16.47 -14.78 -31.28
N PRO A 186 -16.38 -13.81 -30.35
CA PRO A 186 -17.57 -13.27 -29.69
C PRO A 186 -18.38 -12.39 -30.64
N GLN A 187 -19.70 -12.58 -30.62
CA GLN A 187 -20.67 -11.80 -31.37
C GLN A 187 -21.89 -11.50 -30.50
N THR A 188 -22.49 -10.33 -30.70
CA THR A 188 -23.71 -9.91 -29.98
C THR A 188 -24.73 -9.30 -30.93
N ALA A 189 -26.02 -9.42 -30.61
CA ALA A 189 -27.08 -8.78 -31.38
C ALA A 189 -27.13 -7.28 -31.07
N ASN A 190 -27.27 -6.45 -32.09
CA ASN A 190 -27.47 -5.02 -31.95
C ASN A 190 -28.97 -4.67 -31.86
N ILE A 191 -29.27 -3.47 -31.37
CA ILE A 191 -30.64 -2.98 -31.15
C ILE A 191 -31.46 -2.92 -32.45
N GLY A 192 -30.81 -2.90 -33.61
CA GLY A 192 -31.43 -2.91 -34.94
C GLY A 192 -31.62 -4.30 -35.56
N GLY A 193 -31.34 -5.39 -34.82
CA GLY A 193 -31.48 -6.77 -35.31
C GLY A 193 -30.31 -7.29 -36.16
N GLY A 194 -29.20 -6.55 -36.25
CA GLY A 194 -27.95 -7.01 -36.88
C GLY A 194 -26.96 -7.62 -35.88
N THR A 195 -25.89 -8.23 -36.40
CA THR A 195 -24.81 -8.79 -35.58
C THR A 195 -23.67 -7.79 -35.43
N THR A 196 -23.25 -7.54 -34.20
CA THR A 196 -22.01 -6.84 -33.87
C THR A 196 -20.94 -7.85 -33.51
N TYR A 197 -19.87 -7.89 -34.30
CA TYR A 197 -18.69 -8.69 -34.03
C TYR A 197 -17.78 -7.96 -33.04
N GLN A 198 -17.42 -8.62 -31.95
CA GLN A 198 -16.44 -8.12 -30.98
C GLN A 198 -15.02 -8.56 -31.37
N PRO A 199 -13.94 -7.97 -30.83
CA PRO A 199 -12.57 -8.44 -31.07
C PRO A 199 -12.41 -9.95 -30.86
N TYR A 200 -11.47 -10.57 -31.58
CA TYR A 200 -11.12 -11.97 -31.31
C TYR A 200 -10.49 -12.08 -29.93
N ILE A 201 -10.79 -13.14 -29.18
CA ILE A 201 -10.11 -13.43 -27.91
C ILE A 201 -9.21 -14.63 -28.14
N PHE A 202 -7.93 -14.49 -27.84
CA PHE A 202 -6.96 -15.57 -27.86
C PHE A 202 -6.54 -15.87 -26.42
N GLY A 203 -6.79 -17.08 -25.97
CA GLY A 203 -6.32 -17.60 -24.70
C GLY A 203 -5.16 -18.57 -24.91
N VAL A 204 -4.23 -18.59 -23.95
CA VAL A 204 -3.24 -19.65 -23.82
C VAL A 204 -3.26 -20.17 -22.40
N THR A 205 -3.18 -21.48 -22.28
CA THR A 205 -2.97 -22.19 -21.01
C THR A 205 -1.65 -22.93 -21.13
N ALA A 206 -0.72 -22.67 -20.21
CA ALA A 206 0.48 -23.46 -20.05
C ALA A 206 0.24 -24.46 -18.93
N ASN A 207 0.40 -25.76 -19.18
CA ASN A 207 0.28 -26.77 -18.11
C ASN A 207 1.62 -27.41 -17.81
N GLY A 208 1.75 -28.04 -16.64
CA GLY A 208 2.91 -28.85 -16.29
C GLY A 208 2.81 -29.47 -14.90
N ASN A 209 3.85 -30.21 -14.51
CA ASN A 209 3.97 -30.76 -13.17
C ASN A 209 5.06 -30.05 -12.38
N ALA A 210 4.68 -29.51 -11.21
CA ALA A 210 5.60 -28.89 -10.28
C ALA A 210 6.41 -29.96 -9.55
N VAL A 211 7.74 -29.85 -9.61
CA VAL A 211 8.66 -30.83 -9.01
C VAL A 211 9.78 -30.16 -8.21
N VAL A 212 10.31 -30.89 -7.23
CA VAL A 212 11.59 -30.58 -6.60
C VAL A 212 12.65 -31.46 -7.24
N ILE A 213 13.68 -30.83 -7.77
CA ILE A 213 14.86 -31.50 -8.31
C ILE A 213 16.10 -31.21 -7.46
N GLU A 214 16.96 -32.20 -7.37
CA GLU A 214 18.25 -32.15 -6.68
C GLU A 214 19.34 -32.56 -7.66
N LYS A 215 20.50 -31.92 -7.58
CA LYS A 215 21.63 -32.26 -8.45
C LYS A 215 22.24 -33.57 -7.98
N ASP A 216 22.51 -34.46 -8.92
CA ASP A 216 23.18 -35.75 -8.67
C ASP A 216 24.60 -35.60 -8.11
#